data_AF-A0A6A5YTN4-F1
#
_entry.id   AF-A0A6A5YTN4-F1
#
_cell.length_a   1.000
_cell.length_b   1.000
_cell.length_c   1.000
_cell.angle_alpha   90.00
_cell.angle_beta   90.00
_cell.angle_gamma   90.00
#
_symmetry.space_group_name_H-M   'P 1'
#
loop_
_entity.id
_entity.type
_entity.pdbx_description
1 polymer ?
#
loop_
_entity_poly.entity_id
_entity_poly.type
_entity_poly.pdbx_seq_one_letter_code
_entity_poly.pdbx_strand_id
1 'polypeptide(L)'
;MATAQEHNNLAATAAGETIFHNKETNGTSSVDHNAGHAARERKPYDYGGNPLAHFLTNNPEARLPAFGGDFQPGLYAAPKSKFGNPAPLGLSAFALTTFVLSLINMGTLSIGEPNLVVAIAYGYGGLVQLLAGMWEMAVGNTFGATALSSYGGFWISFAIILTPGGFNIVETLEADSPAPFLNSFGLYLMGWFIFTFLLLICTLRSTVAFFLLFFTLDLAFLLLGIGYLQFGPAGPQSGCIKAGGVFGILAAFLAWYNALAGIADNSNSFFVIPVAHFPWSEKGRERRNKVDNSTARGEAAV
;
A
#
# COMPACT_ATOMS: atom_id res chain seq x y z
N MET A 1 34.67 -52.32 -9.48
CA MET A 1 34.18 -53.72 -9.35
C MET A 1 32.78 -53.61 -8.78
N ALA A 2 31.70 -54.09 -9.37
CA ALA A 2 31.42 -55.02 -10.47
C ALA A 2 29.98 -54.64 -10.92
N THR A 3 29.71 -54.40 -12.22
CA THR A 3 29.03 -55.32 -13.18
C THR A 3 27.83 -56.08 -12.60
N ALA A 4 26.75 -56.39 -13.30
CA ALA A 4 26.14 -56.09 -14.60
C ALA A 4 24.86 -56.98 -14.62
N GLN A 5 23.89 -56.66 -15.50
CA GLN A 5 23.12 -57.64 -16.30
C GLN A 5 22.11 -58.58 -15.52
N GLU A 6 20.89 -58.94 -15.96
CA GLU A 6 20.37 -59.28 -17.28
C GLU A 6 18.81 -59.33 -17.37
N HIS A 7 18.28 -58.92 -18.55
CA HIS A 7 17.32 -59.61 -19.46
C HIS A 7 15.82 -59.81 -19.08
N ASN A 8 14.82 -59.79 -19.98
CA ASN A 8 14.69 -60.16 -21.41
C ASN A 8 13.44 -59.45 -22.05
N ASN A 9 13.46 -58.86 -23.27
CA ASN A 9 13.16 -59.43 -24.62
C ASN A 9 11.65 -59.76 -24.86
N LEU A 10 10.91 -59.48 -25.96
CA LEU A 10 11.06 -59.23 -27.42
C LEU A 10 9.81 -58.40 -27.89
N ALA A 11 9.66 -57.75 -29.05
CA ALA A 11 9.96 -58.17 -30.42
C ALA A 11 9.93 -56.97 -31.40
N ALA A 12 10.76 -57.07 -32.43
CA ALA A 12 10.78 -56.22 -33.63
C ALA A 12 10.24 -56.99 -34.84
N THR A 13 9.66 -56.28 -35.82
CA THR A 13 9.56 -56.58 -37.28
C THR A 13 8.75 -55.43 -37.91
N ALA A 14 8.89 -54.96 -39.15
CA ALA A 14 9.94 -54.80 -40.17
C ALA A 14 9.24 -54.10 -41.39
N ALA A 15 10.02 -53.58 -42.34
CA ALA A 15 9.67 -52.86 -43.60
C ALA A 15 9.42 -51.34 -43.43
N GLY A 16 10.31 -50.42 -43.86
CA GLY A 16 10.86 -50.16 -45.21
C GLY A 16 10.21 -48.84 -45.69
N GLU A 17 10.85 -47.77 -46.15
CA GLU A 17 12.03 -47.57 -47.01
C GLU A 17 12.36 -46.05 -47.05
N THR A 18 13.60 -45.69 -47.41
CA THR A 18 14.22 -44.35 -47.33
C THR A 18 14.12 -43.49 -48.60
N ILE A 19 14.04 -42.16 -48.39
CA ILE A 19 14.59 -41.02 -49.19
C ILE A 19 13.98 -40.73 -50.57
N PHE A 20 13.50 -39.48 -50.78
CA PHE A 20 13.90 -38.60 -51.91
C PHE A 20 13.53 -37.12 -51.65
N HIS A 21 14.53 -36.25 -51.75
CA HIS A 21 14.39 -34.80 -51.93
C HIS A 21 13.84 -34.53 -53.33
N ASN A 22 12.88 -33.61 -53.50
CA ASN A 22 12.78 -32.81 -54.72
C ASN A 22 12.18 -31.42 -54.45
N LYS A 23 12.85 -30.44 -55.04
CA LYS A 23 12.52 -29.01 -55.11
C LYS A 23 11.71 -28.78 -56.39
N GLU A 24 10.89 -27.73 -56.40
CA GLU A 24 10.11 -27.17 -57.53
C GLU A 24 8.62 -27.56 -57.59
N THR A 25 7.74 -26.63 -57.17
CA THR A 25 6.56 -26.18 -57.95
C THR A 25 6.08 -24.83 -57.40
N ASN A 26 6.09 -23.80 -58.26
CA ASN A 26 5.37 -22.55 -58.11
C ASN A 26 3.93 -22.76 -58.62
N GLY A 27 2.93 -22.29 -57.87
CA GLY A 27 1.53 -22.38 -58.28
C GLY A 27 0.64 -21.41 -57.49
N THR A 28 0.42 -20.24 -58.08
CA THR A 28 -0.51 -19.19 -57.64
C THR A 28 -1.97 -19.66 -57.66
N SER A 29 -2.75 -19.34 -56.62
CA SER A 29 -4.19 -19.14 -56.75
C SER A 29 -4.67 -17.94 -55.93
N SER A 30 -5.02 -16.89 -56.67
CA SER A 30 -5.78 -15.73 -56.24
C SER A 30 -7.28 -16.03 -56.43
N VAL A 31 -8.11 -15.86 -55.40
CA VAL A 31 -9.55 -15.60 -55.58
C VAL A 31 -10.06 -14.65 -54.49
N ASP A 32 -10.18 -13.39 -54.91
CA ASP A 32 -11.19 -12.35 -54.70
C ASP A 32 -11.94 -12.08 -53.38
N HIS A 33 -12.00 -10.78 -53.12
CA HIS A 33 -12.84 -10.08 -52.15
C HIS A 33 -14.29 -9.90 -52.66
N ASN A 34 -15.20 -9.75 -51.69
CA ASN A 34 -16.42 -8.94 -51.71
C ASN A 34 -17.78 -9.68 -51.78
N ALA A 35 -18.40 -9.90 -50.61
CA ALA A 35 -19.83 -9.70 -50.41
C ALA A 35 -20.20 -9.83 -48.91
N GLY A 36 -20.71 -8.75 -48.30
CA GLY A 36 -21.37 -8.82 -46.99
C GLY A 36 -21.24 -7.58 -46.11
N HIS A 37 -21.75 -6.44 -46.57
CA HIS A 37 -21.97 -5.28 -45.69
C HIS A 37 -23.04 -5.60 -44.64
N ALA A 38 -22.62 -5.96 -43.42
CA ALA A 38 -23.41 -5.79 -42.22
C ALA A 38 -22.88 -4.54 -41.49
N ALA A 39 -23.73 -3.52 -41.36
CA ALA A 39 -23.40 -2.30 -40.64
C ALA A 39 -22.96 -2.67 -39.21
N ARG A 40 -21.70 -2.36 -38.86
CA ARG A 40 -21.22 -2.49 -37.48
C ARG A 40 -22.04 -1.54 -36.61
N GLU A 41 -22.89 -2.12 -35.78
CA GLU A 41 -23.53 -1.46 -34.66
C GLU A 41 -22.43 -0.77 -33.82
N ARG A 42 -22.49 0.57 -33.74
CA ARG A 42 -21.58 1.34 -32.89
C ARG A 42 -21.97 1.06 -31.44
N LYS A 43 -21.24 0.17 -30.78
CA LYS A 43 -21.30 0.07 -29.31
C LYS A 43 -20.97 1.44 -28.72
N PRO A 44 -21.73 1.92 -27.71
CA PRO A 44 -21.44 3.16 -27.01
C PRO A 44 -20.01 3.10 -26.46
N TYR A 45 -19.33 4.24 -26.52
CA TYR A 45 -17.95 4.41 -26.07
C TYR A 45 -17.83 3.98 -24.60
N ASP A 46 -17.14 2.87 -24.35
CA ASP A 46 -16.80 2.42 -22.99
C ASP A 46 -15.65 3.30 -22.49
N TYR A 47 -16.01 4.28 -21.67
CA TYR A 47 -15.07 5.25 -21.14
C TYR A 47 -14.31 4.62 -19.95
N GLY A 48 -13.24 3.90 -20.26
CA GLY A 48 -12.11 3.74 -19.34
C GLY A 48 -12.31 2.80 -18.14
N GLY A 49 -13.19 1.81 -18.23
CA GLY A 49 -13.12 0.65 -17.33
C GLY A 49 -11.83 -0.14 -17.59
N ASN A 50 -11.04 -0.44 -16.56
CA ASN A 50 -9.87 -1.30 -16.69
C ASN A 50 -10.32 -2.67 -17.27
N PRO A 51 -9.91 -3.06 -18.49
CA PRO A 51 -10.37 -4.30 -19.13
C PRO A 51 -9.99 -5.57 -18.36
N LEU A 52 -9.12 -5.46 -17.36
CA LEU A 52 -8.77 -6.55 -16.45
C LEU A 52 -9.82 -6.80 -15.35
N ALA A 53 -10.71 -5.85 -15.06
CA ALA A 53 -11.71 -5.98 -13.99
C ALA A 53 -12.65 -7.18 -14.21
N HIS A 54 -12.98 -7.49 -15.47
CA HIS A 54 -13.81 -8.65 -15.82
C HIS A 54 -13.04 -9.97 -15.96
N PHE A 55 -11.71 -9.93 -16.13
CA PHE A 55 -10.87 -11.15 -16.14
C PHE A 55 -10.66 -11.70 -14.72
N LEU A 56 -10.69 -10.82 -13.72
CA LEU A 56 -10.41 -11.12 -12.31
C LEU A 56 -11.56 -11.86 -11.60
N THR A 57 -12.82 -11.71 -12.05
CA THR A 57 -13.97 -12.41 -11.46
C THR A 57 -14.01 -13.91 -11.73
N ASN A 58 -13.32 -14.39 -12.78
CA ASN A 58 -13.40 -15.79 -13.22
C ASN A 58 -12.16 -16.64 -12.92
N ASN A 59 -11.09 -16.06 -12.38
CA ASN A 59 -9.83 -16.78 -12.18
C ASN A 59 -9.32 -16.62 -10.74
N PRO A 60 -9.49 -17.63 -9.86
CA PRO A 60 -9.10 -17.54 -8.44
C PRO A 60 -7.59 -17.36 -8.21
N GLU A 61 -6.77 -17.54 -9.26
CA GLU A 61 -5.33 -17.30 -9.23
C GLU A 61 -4.94 -15.86 -9.64
N ALA A 62 -5.87 -15.06 -10.15
CA ALA A 62 -5.56 -13.72 -10.62
C ALA A 62 -5.27 -12.77 -9.45
N ARG A 63 -4.00 -12.34 -9.34
CA ARG A 63 -3.51 -11.45 -8.29
C ARG A 63 -3.75 -9.99 -8.68
N LEU A 64 -4.35 -9.21 -7.79
CA LEU A 64 -4.52 -7.77 -7.91
C LEU A 64 -3.18 -7.05 -7.63
N PRO A 65 -2.89 -5.94 -8.34
CA PRO A 65 -1.68 -5.15 -8.12
C PRO A 65 -1.76 -4.38 -6.79
N ALA A 66 -0.60 -4.09 -6.19
CA ALA A 66 -0.52 -3.29 -4.98
C ALA A 66 -1.28 -1.96 -5.11
N PHE A 67 -2.06 -1.60 -4.09
CA PHE A 67 -2.92 -0.44 -4.11
C PHE A 67 -3.04 0.16 -2.71
N GLY A 68 -2.75 1.46 -2.59
CA GLY A 68 -2.80 2.16 -1.31
C GLY A 68 -4.22 2.34 -0.76
N GLY A 69 -5.23 2.42 -1.63
CA GLY A 69 -6.63 2.53 -1.22
C GLY A 69 -7.20 1.27 -0.56
N ASP A 70 -6.68 0.10 -0.94
CA ASP A 70 -6.95 -1.19 -0.28
C ASP A 70 -5.90 -1.52 0.78
N PHE A 71 -5.01 -0.58 1.08
CA PHE A 71 -3.96 -0.70 2.08
C PHE A 71 -3.13 -1.99 1.93
N GLN A 72 -2.78 -2.30 0.68
CA GLN A 72 -2.10 -3.53 0.31
C GLN A 72 -0.75 -3.23 -0.36
N PRO A 73 0.38 -3.63 0.25
CA PRO A 73 1.71 -3.30 -0.25
C PRO A 73 2.15 -4.09 -1.50
N GLY A 74 1.51 -5.22 -1.80
CA GLY A 74 1.97 -6.16 -2.83
C GLY A 74 0.84 -6.79 -3.65
N LEU A 75 1.18 -7.85 -4.39
CA LEU A 75 0.20 -8.66 -5.10
C LEU A 75 -0.69 -9.42 -4.09
N TYR A 76 -2.01 -9.31 -4.24
CA TYR A 76 -2.98 -9.94 -3.34
C TYR A 76 -4.10 -10.65 -4.10
N ALA A 77 -4.70 -11.65 -3.48
CA ALA A 77 -5.90 -12.27 -4.03
C ALA A 77 -7.10 -11.36 -3.75
N ALA A 78 -8.08 -11.34 -4.66
CA ALA A 78 -9.34 -10.65 -4.41
C ALA A 78 -9.99 -11.18 -3.11
N PRO A 79 -10.58 -10.31 -2.26
CA PRO A 79 -11.26 -10.75 -1.05
C PRO A 79 -12.33 -11.80 -1.39
N LYS A 80 -12.32 -12.92 -0.66
CA LYS A 80 -13.33 -13.98 -0.82
C LYS A 80 -14.69 -13.60 -0.22
N SER A 81 -14.72 -12.59 0.64
CA SER A 81 -15.90 -12.13 1.36
C SER A 81 -16.51 -10.89 0.70
N LYS A 82 -17.83 -10.72 0.85
CA LYS A 82 -18.59 -9.57 0.33
C LYS A 82 -18.54 -8.34 1.27
N PHE A 83 -17.53 -8.23 2.12
CA PHE A 83 -17.40 -7.09 3.01
C PHE A 83 -16.86 -5.87 2.24
N GLY A 84 -17.21 -4.67 2.70
CA GLY A 84 -16.63 -3.44 2.19
C GLY A 84 -15.14 -3.35 2.53
N ASN A 85 -14.40 -2.52 1.79
CA ASN A 85 -13.00 -2.22 2.09
C ASN A 85 -12.91 -1.36 3.37
N PRO A 86 -12.31 -1.85 4.47
CA PRO A 86 -12.22 -1.10 5.71
C PRO A 86 -11.04 -0.10 5.74
N ALA A 87 -10.08 -0.19 4.81
CA ALA A 87 -8.89 0.64 4.78
C ALA A 87 -9.18 2.15 4.78
N PRO A 88 -10.11 2.68 3.97
CA PRO A 88 -10.34 4.12 3.93
C PRO A 88 -10.87 4.70 5.24
N LEU A 89 -11.63 3.90 6.00
CA LEU A 89 -12.12 4.29 7.32
C LEU A 89 -10.95 4.45 8.29
N GLY A 90 -10.06 3.46 8.36
CA GLY A 90 -8.88 3.49 9.22
C GLY A 90 -7.88 4.58 8.82
N LEU A 91 -7.65 4.77 7.51
CA LEU A 91 -6.81 5.85 6.98
C LEU A 91 -7.37 7.24 7.32
N SER A 92 -8.69 7.43 7.25
CA SER A 92 -9.34 8.70 7.60
C SER A 92 -9.27 8.99 9.09
N ALA A 93 -9.42 7.95 9.93
CA ALA A 93 -9.26 8.02 11.38
C ALA A 93 -7.83 8.42 11.78
N PHE A 94 -6.85 7.78 11.16
CA PHE A 94 -5.44 8.14 11.31
C PHE A 94 -5.17 9.58 10.89
N ALA A 95 -5.63 9.96 9.68
CA ALA A 95 -5.33 11.25 9.08
C ALA A 95 -5.85 12.43 9.91
N LEU A 96 -7.11 12.38 10.35
CA LEU A 96 -7.70 13.46 11.15
C LEU A 96 -6.94 13.64 12.48
N THR A 97 -6.69 12.55 13.18
CA THR A 97 -6.04 12.59 14.50
C THR A 97 -4.59 13.08 14.37
N THR A 98 -3.86 12.58 13.37
CA THR A 98 -2.49 13.01 13.07
C THR A 98 -2.44 14.48 12.68
N PHE A 99 -3.37 14.94 11.83
CA PHE A 99 -3.42 16.33 11.38
C PHE A 99 -3.57 17.31 12.54
N VAL A 100 -4.53 17.05 13.45
CA VAL A 100 -4.78 17.94 14.60
C VAL A 100 -3.59 17.95 15.55
N LEU A 101 -3.03 16.78 15.90
CA LEU A 101 -1.83 16.71 16.75
C LEU A 101 -0.64 17.45 16.11
N SER A 102 -0.48 17.30 14.81
CA SER A 102 0.65 17.90 14.08
C SER A 102 0.56 19.42 14.01
N LEU A 103 -0.65 19.99 13.89
CA LEU A 103 -0.85 21.44 13.99
C LEU A 103 -0.43 21.99 15.36
N ILE A 104 -0.74 21.26 16.43
CA ILE A 104 -0.34 21.61 17.80
C ILE A 104 1.18 21.50 17.95
N ASN A 105 1.80 20.44 17.44
CA ASN A 105 3.26 20.29 17.44
C ASN A 105 3.98 21.43 16.69
N MET A 106 3.37 21.99 15.64
CA MET A 106 3.92 23.17 14.96
C MET A 106 3.77 24.47 15.76
N GLY A 107 2.99 24.49 16.85
CA GLY A 107 2.63 25.68 17.60
C GLY A 107 1.62 26.57 16.87
N THR A 108 0.81 25.98 15.98
CA THR A 108 -0.18 26.73 15.19
C THR A 108 -1.20 27.40 16.12
N LEU A 109 -1.47 28.68 15.90
CA LEU A 109 -2.40 29.48 16.72
C LEU A 109 -2.03 29.58 18.22
N SER A 110 -0.78 29.27 18.60
CA SER A 110 -0.33 29.31 20.00
C SER A 110 -1.14 28.43 20.96
N ILE A 111 -1.70 27.32 20.44
CA ILE A 111 -2.41 26.32 21.26
C ILE A 111 -1.34 25.48 21.97
N GLY A 112 -1.21 25.65 23.27
CA GLY A 112 -0.19 24.97 24.07
C GLY A 112 -0.52 23.53 24.45
N GLU A 113 -1.80 23.23 24.72
CA GLU A 113 -2.20 21.94 25.29
C GLU A 113 -3.02 21.08 24.30
N PRO A 114 -2.67 19.79 24.11
CA PRO A 114 -3.35 18.90 23.17
C PRO A 114 -4.68 18.33 23.70
N ASN A 115 -5.40 19.05 24.56
CA ASN A 115 -6.60 18.54 25.25
C ASN A 115 -7.69 18.03 24.29
N LEU A 116 -7.88 18.70 23.15
CA LEU A 116 -8.85 18.23 22.14
C LEU A 116 -8.38 16.97 21.40
N VAL A 117 -7.07 16.79 21.24
CA VAL A 117 -6.50 15.60 20.57
C VAL A 117 -6.84 14.34 21.33
N VAL A 118 -6.88 14.38 22.67
CA VAL A 118 -7.22 13.22 23.52
C VAL A 118 -8.60 12.65 23.16
N ALA A 119 -9.59 13.50 22.90
CA ALA A 119 -10.93 13.05 22.52
C ALA A 119 -10.94 12.35 21.14
N ILE A 120 -10.24 12.91 20.16
CA ILE A 120 -10.15 12.34 18.81
C ILE A 120 -9.30 11.06 18.83
N ALA A 121 -8.26 11.02 19.66
CA ALA A 121 -7.38 9.87 19.85
C ALA A 121 -8.11 8.69 20.50
N TYR A 122 -9.01 8.90 21.47
CA TYR A 122 -9.87 7.80 21.94
C TYR A 122 -10.92 7.38 20.92
N GLY A 123 -11.69 8.35 20.40
CA GLY A 123 -12.90 8.06 19.64
C GLY A 123 -12.64 7.60 18.21
N TYR A 124 -11.74 8.28 17.49
CA TYR A 124 -11.57 8.08 16.06
C TYR A 124 -10.23 7.43 15.72
N GLY A 125 -9.11 8.13 15.95
CA GLY A 125 -7.77 7.59 15.72
C GLY A 125 -7.50 6.31 16.52
N GLY A 126 -8.14 6.14 17.67
CA GLY A 126 -8.03 4.95 18.50
C GLY A 126 -9.05 3.89 18.14
N LEU A 127 -10.27 4.05 18.65
CA LEU A 127 -11.32 3.02 18.57
C LEU A 127 -11.72 2.71 17.13
N VAL A 128 -12.10 3.70 16.33
CA VAL A 128 -12.57 3.45 14.96
C VAL A 128 -11.44 2.90 14.09
N GLN A 129 -10.22 3.40 14.25
CA GLN A 129 -9.06 2.87 13.51
C GLN A 129 -8.75 1.41 13.89
N LEU A 130 -8.81 1.07 15.18
CA LEU A 130 -8.65 -0.31 15.65
C LEU A 130 -9.72 -1.22 15.06
N LEU A 131 -10.99 -0.79 15.07
CA LEU A 131 -12.08 -1.54 14.47
C LEU A 131 -11.87 -1.76 12.96
N ALA A 132 -11.42 -0.74 12.23
CA ALA A 132 -11.06 -0.89 10.82
C ALA A 132 -9.97 -1.96 10.62
N GLY A 133 -8.94 -1.97 11.46
CA GLY A 133 -7.89 -3.00 11.44
C GLY A 133 -8.40 -4.42 11.75
N MET A 134 -9.36 -4.58 12.66
CA MET A 134 -10.00 -5.88 12.89
C MET A 134 -10.77 -6.36 11.65
N TRP A 135 -11.42 -5.46 10.93
CA TRP A 135 -12.11 -5.79 9.67
C TRP A 135 -11.13 -6.09 8.53
N GLU A 136 -9.95 -5.47 8.48
CA GLU A 136 -8.87 -5.85 7.55
C GLU A 136 -8.47 -7.31 7.73
N MET A 137 -8.43 -7.80 8.97
CA MET A 137 -8.16 -9.21 9.26
C MET A 137 -9.27 -10.10 8.68
N ALA A 138 -10.53 -9.68 8.78
CA ALA A 138 -11.69 -10.41 8.26
C ALA A 138 -11.72 -10.49 6.72
N VAL A 139 -11.13 -9.52 6.01
CA VAL A 139 -10.97 -9.54 4.54
C VAL A 139 -9.64 -10.15 4.08
N GLY A 140 -8.80 -10.61 5.02
CA GLY A 140 -7.54 -11.30 4.72
C GLY A 140 -6.36 -10.39 4.39
N ASN A 141 -6.41 -9.11 4.78
CA ASN A 141 -5.31 -8.16 4.59
C ASN A 141 -4.46 -8.06 5.86
N THR A 142 -3.38 -8.85 5.93
CA THR A 142 -2.47 -8.84 7.08
C THR A 142 -1.80 -7.48 7.29
N PHE A 143 -1.39 -6.79 6.22
CA PHE A 143 -0.72 -5.50 6.35
C PHE A 143 -1.66 -4.44 6.94
N GLY A 144 -2.88 -4.34 6.41
CA GLY A 144 -3.93 -3.47 6.95
C GLY A 144 -4.31 -3.80 8.37
N ALA A 145 -4.49 -5.09 8.67
CA ALA A 145 -4.83 -5.54 10.00
C ALA A 145 -3.76 -5.13 11.01
N THR A 146 -2.48 -5.36 10.71
CA THR A 146 -1.38 -4.99 11.60
C THR A 146 -1.28 -3.48 11.73
N ALA A 147 -1.18 -2.73 10.63
CA ALA A 147 -0.91 -1.29 10.73
C ALA A 147 -2.07 -0.51 11.38
N LEU A 148 -3.31 -0.71 10.91
CA LEU A 148 -4.46 0.05 11.41
C LEU A 148 -4.76 -0.28 12.88
N SER A 149 -4.65 -1.55 13.26
CA SER A 149 -4.86 -1.95 14.66
C SER A 149 -3.75 -1.43 15.57
N SER A 150 -2.49 -1.50 15.14
CA SER A 150 -1.36 -0.98 15.90
C SER A 150 -1.46 0.53 16.08
N TYR A 151 -1.76 1.30 15.02
CA TYR A 151 -1.92 2.75 15.15
C TYR A 151 -3.20 3.14 15.91
N GLY A 152 -4.26 2.32 15.87
CA GLY A 152 -5.39 2.46 16.79
C GLY A 152 -4.96 2.29 18.25
N GLY A 153 -4.15 1.26 18.54
CA GLY A 153 -3.52 1.07 19.84
C GLY A 153 -2.60 2.22 20.24
N PHE A 154 -1.81 2.77 19.31
CA PHE A 154 -1.00 3.97 19.52
C PHE A 154 -1.87 5.10 20.04
N TRP A 155 -2.93 5.48 19.32
CA TRP A 155 -3.78 6.60 19.70
C TRP A 155 -4.49 6.40 21.04
N ILE A 156 -4.97 5.19 21.32
CA ILE A 156 -5.55 4.86 22.63
C ILE A 156 -4.48 5.01 23.73
N SER A 157 -3.28 4.44 23.53
CA SER A 157 -2.20 4.54 24.52
C SER A 157 -1.71 5.99 24.72
N PHE A 158 -1.62 6.78 23.65
CA PHE A 158 -1.30 8.21 23.69
C PHE A 158 -2.34 8.99 24.49
N ALA A 159 -3.63 8.73 24.24
CA ALA A 159 -4.71 9.35 24.99
C ALA A 159 -4.68 8.97 26.48
N ILE A 160 -4.39 7.70 26.80
CA ILE A 160 -4.21 7.23 28.19
C ILE A 160 -3.07 7.97 28.89
N ILE A 161 -1.92 8.11 28.22
CA ILE A 161 -0.76 8.83 28.77
C ILE A 161 -1.15 10.26 29.15
N LEU A 162 -1.89 10.96 28.29
CA LEU A 162 -2.23 12.38 28.46
C LEU A 162 -3.53 12.64 29.25
N THR A 163 -4.28 11.61 29.64
CA THR A 163 -5.54 11.81 30.40
C THR A 163 -5.24 11.97 31.90
N PRO A 164 -5.48 13.15 32.50
CA PRO A 164 -5.36 13.33 33.94
C PRO A 164 -6.56 12.73 34.69
N GLY A 165 -6.40 12.42 35.98
CA GLY A 165 -7.52 12.07 36.86
C GLY A 165 -7.97 10.61 36.79
N GLY A 166 -7.08 9.70 36.39
CA GLY A 166 -7.37 8.26 36.36
C GLY A 166 -6.10 7.41 36.30
N PHE A 167 -5.27 7.61 35.28
CA PHE A 167 -4.01 6.89 35.12
C PHE A 167 -2.80 7.62 35.74
N ASN A 168 -2.85 8.95 35.79
CA ASN A 168 -1.86 9.84 36.41
C ASN A 168 -0.40 9.56 35.98
N ILE A 169 -0.20 9.14 34.71
CA ILE A 169 1.12 8.77 34.18
C ILE A 169 2.06 9.98 34.13
N VAL A 170 1.61 11.08 33.51
CA VAL A 170 2.40 12.32 33.41
C VAL A 170 2.68 12.87 34.82
N GLU A 171 1.65 13.03 35.65
CA GLU A 171 1.79 13.53 37.02
C GLU A 171 2.80 12.71 37.84
N THR A 172 2.76 11.38 37.76
CA THR A 172 3.68 10.51 38.50
C THR A 172 5.12 10.64 37.97
N LEU A 173 5.30 10.70 36.65
CA LEU A 173 6.62 10.77 36.03
C LEU A 173 7.24 12.18 36.10
N GLU A 174 6.44 13.21 36.33
CA GLU A 174 6.88 14.60 36.46
C GLU A 174 6.94 15.10 37.92
N ALA A 175 6.62 14.24 38.90
CA ALA A 175 6.48 14.63 40.31
C ALA A 175 7.71 15.38 40.88
N ASP A 176 8.92 14.90 40.58
CA ASP A 176 10.16 15.51 41.04
C ASP A 176 10.86 16.37 39.96
N SER A 177 10.71 15.99 38.70
CA SER A 177 11.30 16.70 37.55
C SER A 177 10.65 16.22 36.25
N PRO A 178 10.69 17.00 35.15
CA PRO A 178 10.11 16.58 33.86
C PRO A 178 10.92 15.48 33.14
N ALA A 179 12.19 15.25 33.54
CA ALA A 179 13.10 14.37 32.82
C ALA A 179 12.63 12.90 32.70
N PRO A 180 12.07 12.24 33.74
CA PRO A 180 11.59 10.86 33.62
C PRO A 180 10.46 10.71 32.60
N PHE A 181 9.50 11.65 32.58
CA PHE A 181 8.44 11.66 31.58
C PHE A 181 9.02 11.87 30.17
N LEU A 182 9.84 12.91 29.97
CA LEU A 182 10.40 13.25 28.67
C LEU A 182 11.23 12.11 28.07
N ASN A 183 12.09 11.47 28.88
CA ASN A 183 12.85 10.31 28.44
C ASN A 183 11.96 9.12 28.10
N SER A 184 10.99 8.79 28.96
CA SER A 184 10.09 7.65 28.75
C SER A 184 9.21 7.85 27.51
N PHE A 185 8.69 9.06 27.31
CA PHE A 185 7.86 9.40 26.17
C PHE A 185 8.67 9.44 24.87
N GLY A 186 9.91 9.95 24.92
CA GLY A 186 10.85 9.88 23.79
C GLY A 186 11.15 8.45 23.37
N LEU A 187 11.43 7.55 24.31
CA LEU A 187 11.65 6.12 24.04
C LEU A 187 10.39 5.44 23.50
N TYR A 188 9.21 5.78 24.02
CA TYR A 188 7.93 5.32 23.49
C TYR A 188 7.77 5.68 22.00
N LEU A 189 8.05 6.94 21.63
CA LEU A 189 8.00 7.39 20.23
C LEU A 189 9.07 6.72 19.36
N MET A 190 10.27 6.46 19.91
CA MET A 190 11.31 5.70 19.20
C MET A 190 10.89 4.26 18.91
N GLY A 191 10.13 3.62 19.81
CA GLY A 191 9.53 2.32 19.54
C GLY A 191 8.56 2.37 18.35
N TRP A 192 7.74 3.41 18.26
CA TRP A 192 6.84 3.64 17.12
C TRP A 192 7.57 3.95 15.82
N PHE A 193 8.69 4.67 15.89
CA PHE A 193 9.60 4.83 14.75
C PHE A 193 10.08 3.48 14.23
N ILE A 194 10.61 2.61 15.11
CA ILE A 194 11.10 1.28 14.68
C ILE A 194 9.98 0.45 14.04
N PHE A 195 8.80 0.43 14.64
CA PHE A 195 7.64 -0.26 14.07
C PHE A 195 7.24 0.30 12.70
N THR A 196 7.18 1.63 12.58
CA THR A 196 6.82 2.31 11.32
C THR A 196 7.85 2.03 10.23
N PHE A 197 9.13 2.02 10.57
CA PHE A 197 10.23 1.70 9.66
C PHE A 197 10.12 0.28 9.09
N LEU A 198 9.72 -0.70 9.91
CA LEU A 198 9.45 -2.07 9.43
C LEU A 198 8.31 -2.09 8.41
N LEU A 199 7.21 -1.38 8.68
CA LEU A 199 6.09 -1.27 7.74
C LEU A 199 6.47 -0.50 6.47
N LEU A 200 7.29 0.55 6.59
CA LEU A 200 7.82 1.33 5.47
C LEU A 200 8.55 0.43 4.47
N ILE A 201 9.41 -0.47 4.95
CA ILE A 201 10.12 -1.44 4.09
C ILE A 201 9.13 -2.30 3.30
N CYS A 202 8.03 -2.73 3.93
CA CYS A 202 6.99 -3.51 3.24
C CYS A 202 6.30 -2.71 2.11
N THR A 203 6.25 -1.38 2.18
CA THR A 203 5.59 -0.54 1.16
C THR A 203 6.44 -0.26 -0.09
N LEU A 204 7.72 -0.65 -0.12
CA LEU A 204 8.64 -0.36 -1.24
C LEU A 204 8.20 -0.93 -2.59
N ARG A 205 7.33 -1.95 -2.62
CA ARG A 205 6.77 -2.53 -3.86
C ARG A 205 5.37 -2.00 -4.20
N SER A 206 4.86 -1.05 -3.42
CA SER A 206 3.51 -0.50 -3.54
C SER A 206 3.45 0.75 -4.45
N THR A 207 2.42 1.58 -4.22
CA THR A 207 2.22 2.88 -4.85
C THR A 207 3.08 3.94 -4.18
N VAL A 208 3.44 4.98 -4.93
CA VAL A 208 4.27 6.08 -4.43
C VAL A 208 3.58 6.80 -3.26
N ALA A 209 2.28 7.07 -3.35
CA ALA A 209 1.53 7.72 -2.28
C ALA A 209 1.47 6.89 -1.00
N PHE A 210 1.39 5.56 -1.11
CA PHE A 210 1.39 4.65 0.04
C PHE A 210 2.76 4.58 0.72
N PHE A 211 3.83 4.52 -0.07
CA PHE A 211 5.18 4.61 0.46
C PHE A 211 5.46 5.95 1.15
N LEU A 212 5.08 7.06 0.50
CA LEU A 212 5.29 8.39 1.06
C LEU A 212 4.54 8.60 2.37
N LEU A 213 3.35 8.00 2.53
CA LEU A 213 2.60 8.03 3.79
C LEU A 213 3.43 7.47 4.94
N PHE A 214 3.95 6.25 4.77
CA PHE A 214 4.77 5.62 5.81
C PHE A 214 6.10 6.31 5.98
N PHE A 215 6.71 6.82 4.91
CA PHE A 215 7.99 7.53 4.97
C PHE A 215 7.88 8.82 5.77
N THR A 216 6.85 9.62 5.49
CA THR A 216 6.61 10.87 6.23
C THR A 216 6.20 10.60 7.67
N LEU A 217 5.41 9.55 7.93
CA LEU A 217 5.07 9.14 9.29
C LEU A 217 6.31 8.67 10.08
N ASP A 218 7.19 7.91 9.45
CA ASP A 218 8.43 7.42 10.05
C ASP A 218 9.33 8.58 10.49
N LEU A 219 9.51 9.57 9.61
CA LEU A 219 10.24 10.80 9.92
C LEU A 219 9.55 11.62 11.02
N ALA A 220 8.22 11.65 11.06
CA ALA A 220 7.48 12.32 12.12
C ALA A 220 7.79 11.68 13.49
N PHE A 221 7.69 10.36 13.61
CA PHE A 221 8.03 9.66 14.85
C PHE A 221 9.49 9.81 15.25
N LEU A 222 10.41 9.72 14.29
CA LEU A 222 11.85 9.91 14.53
C LEU A 222 12.13 11.30 15.12
N LEU A 223 11.61 12.35 14.49
CA LEU A 223 11.85 13.73 14.92
C LEU A 223 11.17 14.04 16.25
N LEU A 224 9.94 13.56 16.46
CA LEU A 224 9.27 13.71 17.75
C LEU A 224 10.05 12.98 18.86
N GLY A 225 10.46 11.73 18.62
CA GLY A 225 11.26 10.96 19.57
C GLY A 225 12.58 11.65 19.93
N ILE A 226 13.33 12.13 18.93
CA ILE A 226 14.54 12.92 19.15
C ILE A 226 14.22 14.20 19.93
N GLY A 227 13.12 14.89 19.61
CA GLY A 227 12.70 16.10 20.30
C GLY A 227 12.47 15.90 21.79
N TYR A 228 11.85 14.79 22.18
CA TYR A 228 11.64 14.42 23.57
C TYR A 228 12.91 13.93 24.27
N LEU A 229 13.84 13.27 23.55
CA LEU A 229 15.12 12.80 24.11
C LEU A 229 16.19 13.89 24.22
N GLN A 230 16.16 14.90 23.35
CA GLN A 230 17.08 16.05 23.34
C GLN A 230 16.45 17.27 24.01
N PHE A 231 15.76 17.05 25.13
CA PHE A 231 15.06 18.10 25.86
C PHE A 231 16.01 19.04 26.60
N GLY A 232 15.54 20.27 26.83
CA GLY A 232 16.22 21.27 27.64
C GLY A 232 15.39 21.69 28.86
N PRO A 233 15.81 22.74 29.58
CA PRO A 233 15.08 23.26 30.74
C PRO A 233 13.64 23.70 30.44
N ALA A 234 13.35 24.04 29.17
CA ALA A 234 12.04 24.48 28.70
C ALA A 234 11.17 23.34 28.12
N GLY A 235 11.59 22.09 28.26
CA GLY A 235 10.89 20.92 27.70
C GLY A 235 11.53 20.37 26.42
N PRO A 236 10.76 19.66 25.58
CA PRO A 236 11.27 19.04 24.35
C PRO A 236 11.94 20.03 23.39
N GLN A 237 12.85 19.54 22.56
CA GLN A 237 13.55 20.35 21.57
C GLN A 237 12.57 20.87 20.51
N SER A 238 12.26 22.17 20.57
CA SER A 238 11.19 22.79 19.78
C SER A 238 11.36 22.67 18.27
N GLY A 239 12.59 22.66 17.76
CA GLY A 239 12.88 22.49 16.34
C GLY A 239 12.45 21.11 15.82
N CYS A 240 12.77 20.06 16.56
CA CYS A 240 12.42 18.68 16.27
C CYS A 240 10.92 18.44 16.40
N ILE A 241 10.27 19.00 17.43
CA ILE A 241 8.82 18.91 17.58
C ILE A 241 8.09 19.55 16.39
N LYS A 242 8.51 20.76 15.99
CA LYS A 242 7.92 21.44 14.81
C LYS A 242 8.18 20.67 13.52
N ALA A 243 9.40 20.17 13.31
CA ALA A 243 9.73 19.39 12.14
C ALA A 243 8.92 18.09 12.08
N GLY A 244 8.78 17.39 13.20
CA GLY A 244 7.90 16.23 13.33
C GLY A 244 6.44 16.55 13.01
N GLY A 245 5.94 17.70 13.46
CA GLY A 245 4.62 18.22 13.09
C GLY A 245 4.46 18.43 11.58
N VAL A 246 5.45 19.02 10.90
CA VAL A 246 5.40 19.19 9.42
C VAL A 246 5.26 17.83 8.73
N PHE A 247 6.08 16.85 9.10
CA PHE A 247 6.01 15.51 8.54
C PHE A 247 4.68 14.80 8.86
N GLY A 248 4.13 15.00 10.05
CA GLY A 248 2.81 14.49 10.43
C GLY A 248 1.68 15.09 9.59
N ILE A 249 1.73 16.37 9.23
CA ILE A 249 0.76 16.99 8.30
C ILE A 249 0.86 16.35 6.91
N LEU A 250 2.08 16.16 6.40
CA LEU A 250 2.29 15.49 5.12
C LEU A 250 1.72 14.06 5.14
N ALA A 251 1.99 13.31 6.21
CA ALA A 251 1.46 11.97 6.40
C ALA A 251 -0.07 11.96 6.44
N ALA A 252 -0.71 12.93 7.11
CA ALA A 252 -2.16 13.03 7.18
C ALA A 252 -2.80 13.28 5.80
N PHE A 253 -2.26 14.20 5.00
CA PHE A 253 -2.77 14.44 3.65
C PHE A 253 -2.56 13.24 2.73
N LEU A 254 -1.43 12.53 2.85
CA LEU A 254 -1.18 11.30 2.10
C LEU A 254 -2.14 10.17 2.54
N ALA A 255 -2.50 10.10 3.82
CA ALA A 255 -3.49 9.16 4.33
C ALA A 255 -4.89 9.45 3.77
N TRP A 256 -5.34 10.71 3.77
CA TRP A 256 -6.60 11.07 3.12
C TRP A 256 -6.57 10.86 1.61
N TYR A 257 -5.43 11.06 0.95
CA TYR A 257 -5.27 10.76 -0.47
C TYR A 257 -5.50 9.26 -0.76
N ASN A 258 -4.86 8.39 0.02
CA ASN A 258 -5.05 6.94 -0.11
C ASN A 258 -6.49 6.53 0.27
N ALA A 259 -7.09 7.15 1.29
CA ALA A 259 -8.48 6.91 1.66
C ALA A 259 -9.44 7.30 0.53
N LEU A 260 -9.26 8.48 -0.06
CA LEU A 260 -10.05 8.94 -1.19
C LEU A 260 -9.89 8.01 -2.39
N ALA A 261 -8.66 7.54 -2.67
CA ALA A 261 -8.44 6.56 -3.72
C ALA A 261 -9.18 5.23 -3.46
N GLY A 262 -9.34 4.81 -2.21
CA GLY A 262 -10.09 3.59 -1.85
C GLY A 262 -11.62 3.78 -1.78
N ILE A 263 -12.12 5.01 -1.62
CA ILE A 263 -13.56 5.33 -1.60
C ILE A 263 -14.08 5.66 -3.00
N ALA A 264 -13.33 6.43 -3.77
CA ALA A 264 -13.77 6.96 -5.05
C ALA A 264 -13.80 5.86 -6.13
N ASP A 265 -14.98 5.64 -6.70
CA ASP A 265 -15.20 4.75 -7.83
C ASP A 265 -16.07 5.43 -8.91
N ASN A 266 -16.30 4.74 -10.03
CA ASN A 266 -17.09 5.26 -11.14
C ASN A 266 -18.59 5.42 -10.82
N SER A 267 -19.07 4.87 -9.70
CA SER A 267 -20.46 4.98 -9.26
C SER A 267 -20.71 6.20 -8.36
N ASN A 268 -19.68 6.67 -7.65
CA ASN A 268 -19.80 7.73 -6.65
C ASN A 268 -18.93 8.97 -6.93
N SER A 269 -18.02 8.93 -7.91
CA SER A 269 -17.11 10.03 -8.23
C SER A 269 -17.08 10.34 -9.73
N PHE A 270 -16.94 11.64 -10.04
CA PHE A 270 -16.73 12.12 -11.41
C PHE A 270 -15.31 11.87 -11.94
N PHE A 271 -14.38 11.49 -11.07
CA PHE A 271 -12.99 11.22 -11.42
C PHE A 271 -12.37 10.12 -10.55
N VAL A 272 -11.46 9.36 -11.14
CA VAL A 272 -10.68 8.34 -10.43
C VAL A 272 -9.34 8.94 -10.02
N ILE A 273 -8.94 8.73 -8.77
CA ILE A 273 -7.69 9.25 -8.23
C ILE A 273 -6.50 8.58 -8.94
N PRO A 274 -5.55 9.36 -9.50
CA PRO A 274 -4.40 8.78 -10.18
C PRO A 274 -3.49 8.04 -9.19
N VAL A 275 -2.94 6.90 -9.61
CA VAL A 275 -2.04 6.11 -8.76
C VAL A 275 -0.72 5.93 -9.47
N ALA A 276 0.34 6.52 -8.90
CA ALA A 276 1.71 6.30 -9.36
C ALA A 276 2.26 5.02 -8.74
N HIS A 277 2.82 4.14 -9.57
CA HIS A 277 3.47 2.91 -9.13
C HIS A 277 4.98 3.01 -9.35
N PHE A 278 5.78 2.43 -8.45
CA PHE A 278 7.23 2.42 -8.62
C PHE A 278 7.66 1.68 -9.90
N PRO A 279 8.78 2.04 -10.54
CA PRO A 279 9.29 1.34 -11.71
C PRO A 279 9.49 -0.16 -11.45
N TRP A 280 10.00 -0.54 -10.29
CA TRP A 280 10.24 -1.95 -9.94
C TRP A 280 8.99 -2.69 -9.41
N SER A 281 7.86 -2.00 -9.21
CA SER A 281 6.59 -2.66 -8.89
C SER A 281 6.11 -3.54 -10.06
N GLU A 282 5.26 -4.52 -9.80
CA GLU A 282 4.77 -5.44 -10.84
C GLU A 282 4.08 -4.69 -11.98
N LYS A 283 3.21 -3.73 -11.66
CA LYS A 283 2.55 -2.88 -12.66
C LYS A 283 3.53 -1.97 -13.41
N GLY A 284 4.63 -1.57 -12.77
CA GLY A 284 5.74 -0.87 -13.41
C GLY A 284 6.51 -1.75 -14.39
N ARG A 285 6.73 -3.03 -14.05
CA ARG A 285 7.36 -4.04 -14.93
C ARG A 285 6.46 -4.36 -16.13
N GLU A 286 5.17 -4.56 -15.90
CA GLU A 286 4.18 -4.77 -16.97
C GLU A 286 4.18 -3.62 -17.98
N ARG A 287 4.20 -2.36 -17.51
CA ARG A 287 4.26 -1.19 -18.38
C ARG A 287 5.54 -1.15 -19.21
N ARG A 288 6.70 -1.51 -18.65
CA ARG A 288 7.96 -1.57 -19.41
C ARG A 288 7.93 -2.65 -20.49
N ASN A 289 7.44 -3.84 -20.16
CA ASN A 289 7.38 -4.95 -21.11
C ASN A 289 6.45 -4.66 -22.29
N LYS A 290 5.42 -3.82 -22.11
CA LYS A 290 4.55 -3.35 -23.20
C LYS A 290 5.21 -2.32 -24.13
N VAL A 291 6.29 -1.68 -23.70
CA VAL A 291 7.02 -0.63 -24.44
C VAL A 291 8.35 -1.16 -24.98
N ASP A 292 8.57 -2.48 -24.92
CA ASP A 292 9.76 -3.11 -25.49
C ASP A 292 9.72 -3.06 -27.02
N ASN A 293 10.23 -1.95 -27.56
CA ASN A 293 10.41 -1.71 -28.99
C ASN A 293 11.70 -2.38 -29.52
N SER A 294 12.24 -3.40 -28.86
CA SER A 294 13.44 -4.10 -29.33
C SER A 294 13.31 -4.63 -30.77
N THR A 295 12.12 -5.10 -31.14
CA THR A 295 11.76 -5.48 -32.52
C THR A 295 11.79 -4.29 -33.48
N ALA A 296 11.09 -3.20 -33.16
CA ALA A 296 11.07 -1.99 -33.99
C ALA A 296 12.46 -1.32 -34.11
N ARG A 297 13.32 -1.43 -33.09
CA ARG A 297 14.71 -0.96 -33.12
C ARG A 297 15.62 -1.86 -33.94
N GLY A 298 15.35 -3.17 -33.95
CA GLY A 298 16.04 -4.12 -34.84
C GLY A 298 15.69 -3.90 -36.31
N GLU A 299 14.43 -3.60 -36.61
CA GLU A 299 13.96 -3.31 -37.97
C GLU A 299 14.47 -1.98 -38.52
N ALA A 300 14.69 -0.97 -37.67
CA ALA A 300 15.28 0.31 -38.07
C ALA A 300 16.81 0.30 -38.22
N ALA A 301 17.47 -0.80 -37.84
CA ALA A 301 18.92 -0.99 -37.95
C ALA A 301 19.35 -1.77 -39.20
N VAL A 302 18.39 -2.12 -40.08
CA VAL A 302 18.59 -2.76 -41.39
C VAL A 302 18.33 -1.74 -42.49
#